data_AF-I7M7Y7-F1
#
_entry.id   AF-I7M7Y7-F1
#
_cell.length_a   1.000
_cell.length_b   1.000
_cell.length_c   1.000
_cell.angle_alpha   90.00
_cell.angle_beta   90.00
_cell.angle_gamma   90.00
#
_symmetry.space_group_name_H-M   'P 1'
#
loop_
_entity.id
_entity.type
_entity.pdbx_description
1 polymer ?
#
loop_
_entity_poly.entity_id
_entity_poly.type
_entity_poly.pdbx_seq_one_letter_code
_entity_poly.pdbx_strand_id
1 'polypeptide(L)'
;MADNREKVDSRKLYEDQKLLDILEQRSLQQDQSYREIYKKSHILQKQSQFQDDKIVKQSELDDLLGRIKKVEKLRQESKSYTWKDPQYYHAFIRKNLDLASNLTMETICLLVCYPFNTIKTRVQAKHPLEDISFFTKNNVSKYPLYRGIGQGMLGTFIGVTMNNAAYRWINIEMMKNQFVSNLSTFQKQLMCFCFADLLAAPFRLPFEVRKIYLQMNSGEISFNKYMNGMRSVLLPCLLRDLTYRIGFNTVFQLCLHGQNYAQMYSNNDPYQRQLIQRHIDRAIPNQSDYNKRITGMILGSLFAILISNPFDLAITRLVSQQYPKYDGFFHCLKTVIREEKWPKLFFSGYWARSVYYMISGSIVFNFYDTFRGMIEEAYQY
;
A
#
# COMPACT_ATOMS: atom_id res chain seq x y z
N MET A 1 -65.30 32.94 -37.57
CA MET A 1 -63.99 33.21 -36.95
C MET A 1 -63.77 32.52 -35.58
N ALA A 2 -64.80 31.97 -34.92
CA ALA A 2 -64.66 31.22 -33.67
C ALA A 2 -64.12 29.77 -33.85
N ASP A 3 -64.52 29.08 -34.91
CA ASP A 3 -64.20 27.65 -35.17
C ASP A 3 -62.71 27.37 -35.49
N ASN A 4 -61.96 28.39 -35.93
CA ASN A 4 -60.51 28.28 -36.17
C ASN A 4 -59.66 28.53 -34.91
N ARG A 5 -60.22 29.08 -33.83
CA ARG A 5 -59.49 29.27 -32.56
C ARG A 5 -59.53 28.00 -31.70
N GLU A 6 -60.66 27.30 -31.62
CA GLU A 6 -60.79 26.02 -30.90
C GLU A 6 -59.93 24.89 -31.50
N LYS A 7 -59.77 24.84 -32.83
CA LYS A 7 -58.87 23.87 -33.50
C LYS A 7 -57.38 24.14 -33.29
N VAL A 8 -57.01 25.38 -32.98
CA VAL A 8 -55.60 25.76 -32.71
C VAL A 8 -55.25 25.49 -31.25
N ASP A 9 -56.18 25.73 -30.31
CA ASP A 9 -55.99 25.41 -28.89
C ASP A 9 -55.95 23.89 -28.62
N SER A 10 -56.79 23.11 -29.30
CA SER A 10 -56.79 21.64 -29.17
C SER A 10 -55.51 20.98 -29.71
N ARG A 11 -54.88 21.55 -30.74
CA ARG A 11 -53.56 21.08 -31.25
C ARG A 11 -52.42 21.42 -30.30
N LYS A 12 -52.41 22.64 -29.73
CA LYS A 12 -51.41 23.02 -28.72
C LYS A 12 -51.51 22.15 -27.46
N LEU A 13 -52.72 21.90 -26.98
CA LEU A 13 -52.95 21.05 -25.81
C LEU A 13 -52.42 19.61 -26.03
N TYR A 14 -52.58 19.08 -27.24
CA TYR A 14 -52.07 17.76 -27.62
C TYR A 14 -50.54 17.72 -27.72
N GLU A 15 -49.92 18.77 -28.25
CA GLU A 15 -48.45 18.88 -28.31
C GLU A 15 -47.83 19.03 -26.91
N ASP A 16 -48.48 19.78 -26.01
CA ASP A 16 -48.05 19.95 -24.63
C ASP A 16 -48.17 18.64 -23.83
N GLN A 17 -49.25 17.86 -24.02
CA GLN A 17 -49.39 16.52 -23.43
C GLN A 17 -48.31 15.56 -23.93
N LYS A 18 -47.99 15.59 -25.23
CA LYS A 18 -46.94 14.74 -25.80
C LYS A 18 -45.55 15.13 -25.26
N LEU A 19 -45.31 16.41 -25.01
CA LEU A 19 -44.07 16.89 -24.40
C LEU A 19 -43.96 16.43 -22.94
N LEU A 20 -45.06 16.48 -22.19
CA LEU A 20 -45.12 15.98 -20.81
C LEU A 20 -44.83 14.49 -20.73
N ASP A 21 -45.41 13.67 -21.61
CA ASP A 21 -45.15 12.23 -21.66
C ASP A 21 -43.68 11.92 -21.96
N ILE A 22 -43.04 12.68 -22.86
CA ILE A 22 -41.62 12.53 -23.19
C ILE A 22 -40.74 12.93 -21.99
N LEU A 23 -41.10 13.98 -21.27
CA LEU A 23 -40.40 14.42 -20.06
C LEU A 23 -40.54 13.40 -18.92
N GLU A 24 -41.72 12.82 -18.74
CA GLU A 24 -42.00 11.80 -17.74
C GLU A 24 -41.23 10.51 -18.03
N GLN A 25 -41.18 10.07 -19.30
CA GLN A 25 -40.36 8.93 -19.72
C GLN A 25 -38.86 9.18 -19.51
N ARG A 26 -38.36 10.39 -19.80
CA ARG A 26 -36.96 10.74 -19.51
C ARG A 26 -36.66 10.76 -18.02
N SER A 27 -37.58 11.27 -17.20
CA SER A 27 -37.47 11.25 -15.74
C SER A 27 -37.41 9.82 -15.22
N LEU A 28 -38.26 8.93 -15.72
CA LEU A 28 -38.27 7.51 -15.36
C LEU A 28 -36.98 6.79 -15.76
N GLN A 29 -36.44 7.07 -16.94
CA GLN A 29 -35.15 6.52 -17.38
C GLN A 29 -33.98 7.02 -16.55
N GLN A 30 -33.99 8.31 -16.17
CA GLN A 30 -33.00 8.87 -15.26
C GLN A 30 -33.09 8.23 -13.87
N ASP A 31 -34.29 8.02 -13.34
CA ASP A 31 -34.53 7.34 -12.07
C ASP A 31 -34.06 5.87 -12.08
N GLN A 32 -34.27 5.16 -13.18
CA GLN A 32 -33.79 3.77 -13.32
C GLN A 32 -32.26 3.72 -13.38
N SER A 33 -31.63 4.62 -14.14
CA SER A 33 -30.18 4.77 -14.18
C SER A 33 -29.61 5.12 -12.80
N TYR A 34 -30.30 6.00 -12.07
CA TYR A 34 -29.96 6.39 -10.71
C TYR A 34 -30.05 5.21 -9.74
N ARG A 35 -31.11 4.38 -9.83
CA ARG A 35 -31.26 3.15 -9.01
C ARG A 35 -30.19 2.10 -9.33
N GLU A 36 -29.78 1.98 -10.58
CA GLU A 36 -28.68 1.10 -10.98
C GLU A 36 -27.34 1.57 -10.40
N ILE A 37 -27.06 2.86 -10.47
CA ILE A 37 -25.85 3.47 -9.91
C ILE A 37 -25.86 3.40 -8.38
N TYR A 38 -27.02 3.59 -7.76
CA TYR A 38 -27.25 3.42 -6.33
C TYR A 38 -26.98 1.97 -5.87
N LYS A 39 -27.39 0.97 -6.67
CA LYS A 39 -27.06 -0.44 -6.40
C LYS A 39 -25.55 -0.74 -6.52
N LYS A 40 -24.86 -0.03 -7.42
CA LYS A 40 -23.41 -0.22 -7.70
C LYS A 40 -22.50 0.60 -6.79
N SER A 41 -22.99 1.69 -6.18
CA SER A 41 -22.21 2.61 -5.34
C SER A 41 -22.51 2.43 -3.85
N HIS A 42 -21.56 1.84 -3.12
CA HIS A 42 -21.62 1.66 -1.66
C HIS A 42 -21.64 3.00 -0.89
N ILE A 43 -21.18 4.09 -1.52
CA ILE A 43 -21.15 5.44 -0.94
C ILE A 43 -22.57 6.05 -0.88
N LEU A 44 -23.37 5.83 -1.93
CA LEU A 44 -24.75 6.35 -2.02
C LEU A 44 -25.70 5.64 -1.06
N GLN A 45 -25.48 4.34 -0.83
CA GLN A 45 -26.26 3.57 0.14
C GLN A 45 -26.06 4.05 1.59
N LYS A 46 -24.87 4.57 1.93
CA LYS A 46 -24.59 5.15 3.25
C LYS A 46 -25.12 6.58 3.44
N GLN A 47 -25.34 7.31 2.35
CA GLN A 47 -25.85 8.69 2.42
C GLN A 47 -27.38 8.77 2.59
N SER A 48 -28.14 7.72 2.30
CA SER A 48 -29.62 7.73 2.44
C SER A 48 -30.11 7.68 3.89
N GLN A 49 -29.23 7.43 4.87
CA GLN A 49 -29.57 7.52 6.30
C GLN A 49 -29.53 8.95 6.85
N PHE A 50 -29.09 9.94 6.06
CA PHE A 50 -29.04 11.34 6.46
C PHE A 50 -29.71 12.21 5.37
N GLN A 51 -31.04 12.22 5.39
CA GLN A 51 -31.82 13.32 4.85
C GLN A 51 -31.56 14.54 5.73
N ASP A 52 -30.84 15.53 5.18
CA ASP A 52 -31.01 16.98 5.46
C ASP A 52 -29.99 17.91 4.76
N ASP A 53 -29.11 17.41 3.90
CA ASP A 53 -28.28 18.28 3.02
C ASP A 53 -28.65 18.08 1.55
N LYS A 54 -29.76 18.67 1.09
CA LYS A 54 -30.32 18.42 -0.26
C LYS A 54 -29.81 19.33 -1.38
N ILE A 55 -29.07 20.41 -1.09
CA ILE A 55 -28.69 21.39 -2.14
C ILE A 55 -27.20 21.33 -2.52
N VAL A 56 -26.32 20.84 -1.64
CA VAL A 56 -24.87 20.72 -1.94
C VAL A 56 -24.50 19.37 -2.58
N LYS A 57 -25.32 18.31 -2.41
CA LYS A 57 -24.99 16.95 -2.87
C LYS A 57 -25.23 16.67 -4.35
N GLN A 58 -26.11 17.40 -5.04
CA GLN A 58 -26.48 17.09 -6.43
C GLN A 58 -25.33 17.40 -7.40
N SER A 59 -24.64 18.54 -7.21
CA SER A 59 -23.51 18.94 -8.07
C SER A 59 -22.28 18.03 -7.88
N GLU A 60 -21.97 17.64 -6.64
CA GLU A 60 -20.89 16.68 -6.37
C GLU A 60 -21.20 15.29 -6.94
N LEU A 61 -22.48 14.91 -6.92
CA LEU A 61 -22.94 13.65 -7.47
C LEU A 61 -22.88 13.63 -9.01
N ASP A 62 -23.28 14.72 -9.65
CA ASP A 62 -23.19 14.88 -11.10
C ASP A 62 -21.74 14.93 -11.57
N ASP A 63 -20.84 15.58 -10.82
CA ASP A 63 -19.39 15.54 -11.09
C ASP A 63 -18.81 14.13 -10.92
N LEU A 64 -19.18 13.42 -9.85
CA LEU A 64 -18.79 12.02 -9.65
C LEU A 64 -19.28 11.12 -10.79
N LEU A 65 -20.55 11.28 -11.21
CA LEU A 65 -21.14 10.56 -12.33
C LEU A 65 -20.43 10.86 -13.65
N GLY A 66 -20.10 12.13 -13.90
CA GLY A 66 -19.31 12.56 -15.05
C GLY A 66 -17.92 11.91 -15.07
N ARG A 67 -17.22 11.90 -13.93
CA ARG A 67 -15.92 11.23 -13.77
C ARG A 67 -16.03 9.72 -14.00
N ILE A 68 -17.04 9.05 -13.46
CA ILE A 68 -17.26 7.61 -13.65
C ILE A 68 -17.48 7.29 -15.12
N LYS A 69 -18.38 8.02 -15.81
CA LYS A 69 -18.64 7.82 -17.25
C LYS A 69 -17.39 8.07 -18.10
N LYS A 70 -16.59 9.08 -17.76
CA LYS A 70 -15.31 9.36 -18.43
C LYS A 70 -14.32 8.19 -18.26
N VAL A 71 -14.22 7.64 -17.05
CA VAL A 71 -13.38 6.47 -16.76
C VAL A 71 -13.86 5.21 -17.47
N GLU A 72 -15.17 4.98 -17.54
CA GLU A 72 -15.75 3.85 -18.28
C GLU A 72 -15.49 3.94 -19.78
N LYS A 73 -15.62 5.14 -20.36
CA LYS A 73 -15.30 5.39 -21.78
C LYS A 73 -13.83 5.12 -22.07
N LEU A 74 -12.92 5.66 -21.26
CA LEU A 74 -11.48 5.39 -21.36
C LEU A 74 -11.16 3.90 -21.20
N ARG A 75 -11.92 3.17 -20.36
CA ARG A 75 -11.76 1.73 -20.16
C ARG A 75 -12.19 0.94 -21.39
N GLN A 76 -13.23 1.36 -22.10
CA GLN A 76 -13.65 0.76 -23.36
C GLN A 76 -12.64 1.04 -24.47
N GLU A 77 -12.17 2.28 -24.61
CA GLU A 77 -11.11 2.68 -25.54
C GLU A 77 -9.79 1.93 -25.27
N SER A 78 -9.44 1.70 -24.00
CA SER A 78 -8.23 0.95 -23.64
C SER A 78 -8.24 -0.51 -24.07
N LYS A 79 -9.43 -1.11 -24.27
CA LYS A 79 -9.57 -2.52 -24.70
C LYS A 79 -9.35 -2.70 -26.20
N SER A 80 -9.47 -1.65 -26.99
CA SER A 80 -9.23 -1.69 -28.44
C SER A 80 -7.77 -1.51 -28.83
N TYR A 81 -6.91 -1.01 -27.93
CA TYR A 81 -5.49 -0.83 -28.22
C TYR A 81 -4.74 -2.16 -28.18
N THR A 82 -3.91 -2.40 -29.19
CA THR A 82 -2.97 -3.52 -29.21
C THR A 82 -1.64 -3.11 -28.58
N TRP A 83 -0.85 -4.06 -28.09
CA TRP A 83 0.46 -3.80 -27.44
C TRP A 83 1.48 -3.09 -28.34
N LYS A 84 1.23 -3.07 -29.66
CA LYS A 84 2.06 -2.36 -30.65
C LYS A 84 1.71 -0.88 -30.76
N ASP A 85 0.53 -0.47 -30.29
CA ASP A 85 0.07 0.91 -30.38
C ASP A 85 0.70 1.75 -29.27
N PRO A 86 1.31 2.91 -29.56
CA PRO A 86 1.85 3.81 -28.53
C PRO A 86 0.79 4.24 -27.49
N GLN A 87 -0.48 4.36 -27.92
CA GLN A 87 -1.62 4.71 -27.06
C GLN A 87 -1.92 3.64 -25.99
N TYR A 88 -1.53 2.37 -26.23
CA TYR A 88 -1.63 1.32 -25.22
C TYR A 88 -0.78 1.65 -24.00
N TYR A 89 0.45 2.12 -24.19
CA TYR A 89 1.37 2.44 -23.10
C TYR A 89 0.89 3.66 -22.30
N HIS A 90 0.33 4.68 -22.96
CA HIS A 90 -0.33 5.79 -22.28
C HIS A 90 -1.50 5.30 -21.40
N ALA A 91 -2.40 4.49 -21.95
CA ALA A 91 -3.53 3.94 -21.21
C ALA A 91 -3.09 3.02 -20.06
N PHE A 92 -2.04 2.22 -20.28
CA PHE A 92 -1.48 1.32 -19.29
C PHE A 92 -0.85 2.06 -18.11
N ILE A 93 -0.04 3.09 -18.38
CA ILE A 93 0.62 3.89 -17.36
C ILE A 93 -0.41 4.71 -16.60
N ARG A 94 -1.36 5.34 -17.31
CA ARG A 94 -2.45 6.09 -16.67
C ARG A 94 -3.29 5.22 -15.73
N LYS A 95 -3.58 3.97 -16.11
CA LYS A 95 -4.30 3.00 -15.26
C LYS A 95 -3.48 2.57 -14.03
N ASN A 96 -2.16 2.58 -14.14
CA ASN A 96 -1.23 2.11 -13.11
C ASN A 96 -0.34 3.24 -12.58
N LEU A 97 -0.86 4.47 -12.55
CA LEU A 97 -0.10 5.67 -12.22
C LEU A 97 0.48 5.60 -10.79
N ASP A 98 -0.31 5.10 -9.82
CA ASP A 98 0.17 4.86 -8.46
C ASP A 98 1.28 3.81 -8.41
N LEU A 99 1.22 2.78 -9.25
CA LEU A 99 2.26 1.75 -9.32
C LEU A 99 3.55 2.32 -9.90
N ALA A 100 3.46 3.06 -11.01
CA ALA A 100 4.60 3.69 -11.66
C ALA A 100 5.30 4.69 -10.73
N SER A 101 4.51 5.51 -10.02
CA SER A 101 5.03 6.49 -9.05
C SER A 101 5.75 5.79 -7.89
N ASN A 102 5.10 4.82 -7.24
CA ASN A 102 5.69 4.07 -6.13
C ASN A 102 6.96 3.34 -6.56
N LEU A 103 6.94 2.65 -7.70
CA LEU A 103 8.08 1.90 -8.19
C LEU A 103 9.29 2.80 -8.47
N THR A 104 9.05 3.96 -9.10
CA THR A 104 10.12 4.92 -9.42
C THR A 104 10.74 5.46 -8.13
N MET A 105 9.91 5.86 -7.16
CA MET A 105 10.38 6.38 -5.87
C MET A 105 11.13 5.34 -5.05
N GLU A 106 10.62 4.11 -4.96
CA GLU A 106 11.30 3.04 -4.25
C GLU A 106 12.63 2.67 -4.91
N THR A 107 12.70 2.71 -6.24
CA THR A 107 13.93 2.45 -6.98
C THR A 107 14.97 3.54 -6.73
N ILE A 108 14.58 4.82 -6.81
CA ILE A 108 15.47 5.96 -6.50
C ILE A 108 15.94 5.88 -5.04
N CYS A 109 15.02 5.63 -4.11
CA CYS A 109 15.36 5.48 -2.70
C CYS A 109 16.32 4.30 -2.48
N LEU A 110 16.11 3.18 -3.17
CA LEU A 110 17.00 2.04 -3.10
C LEU A 110 18.38 2.42 -3.61
N LEU A 111 18.50 3.13 -4.74
CA LEU A 111 19.79 3.58 -5.27
C LEU A 111 20.55 4.44 -4.26
N VAL A 112 19.88 5.42 -3.64
CA VAL A 112 20.51 6.34 -2.68
C VAL A 112 20.85 5.64 -1.36
N CYS A 113 19.95 4.82 -0.84
CA CYS A 113 20.07 4.24 0.50
C CYS A 113 20.63 2.81 0.52
N TYR A 114 20.98 2.24 -0.64
CA TYR A 114 21.53 0.88 -0.74
C TYR A 114 22.73 0.63 0.19
N PRO A 115 23.67 1.58 0.38
CA PRO A 115 24.81 1.37 1.27
C PRO A 115 24.39 1.00 2.69
N PHE A 116 23.34 1.62 3.23
CA PHE A 116 22.82 1.33 4.57
C PHE A 116 22.24 -0.09 4.66
N ASN A 117 21.57 -0.58 3.61
CA ASN A 117 21.09 -1.96 3.54
C ASN A 117 22.25 -2.96 3.58
N THR A 118 23.34 -2.68 2.87
CA THR A 118 24.52 -3.56 2.87
C THR A 118 25.26 -3.53 4.21
N ILE A 119 25.42 -2.35 4.83
CA ILE A 119 26.00 -2.22 6.17
C ILE A 119 25.18 -3.02 7.20
N LYS A 120 23.85 -2.84 7.17
CA LYS A 120 22.92 -3.60 8.02
C LYS A 120 23.10 -5.11 7.86
N THR A 121 23.04 -5.66 6.64
CA THR A 121 23.21 -7.10 6.39
C THR A 121 24.57 -7.60 6.91
N ARG A 122 25.64 -6.85 6.68
CA ARG A 122 26.99 -7.18 7.14
C ARG A 122 27.11 -7.21 8.67
N VAL A 123 26.55 -6.21 9.36
CA VAL A 123 26.52 -6.14 10.83
C VAL A 123 25.67 -7.26 11.43
N GLN A 124 24.52 -7.56 10.81
CA GLN A 124 23.63 -8.64 11.23
C GLN A 124 24.27 -10.02 11.07
N ALA A 125 25.05 -10.23 10.01
CA ALA A 125 25.72 -11.50 9.77
C ALA A 125 26.90 -11.77 10.72
N LYS A 126 27.61 -10.73 11.17
CA LYS A 126 28.79 -10.87 12.04
C LYS A 126 28.43 -11.48 13.40
N HIS A 127 28.99 -12.65 13.69
CA HIS A 127 29.03 -13.24 15.04
C HIS A 127 30.26 -12.75 15.81
N PRO A 128 30.19 -12.60 17.15
CA PRO A 128 31.33 -12.20 17.96
C PRO A 128 32.39 -13.29 18.17
N LEU A 129 31.98 -14.57 18.26
CA LEU A 129 32.87 -15.66 18.71
C LEU A 129 33.38 -16.60 17.60
N GLU A 130 32.69 -16.66 16.45
CA GLU A 130 32.91 -17.69 15.44
C GLU A 130 32.60 -17.13 14.05
N ASP A 131 33.32 -17.54 13.00
CA ASP A 131 32.98 -17.11 11.63
C ASP A 131 31.88 -17.98 11.00
N ILE A 132 30.68 -17.91 11.58
CA ILE A 132 29.51 -18.68 11.12
C ILE A 132 29.04 -18.16 9.75
N SER A 133 29.11 -16.84 9.58
CA SER A 133 28.68 -16.16 8.36
C SER A 133 29.84 -16.08 7.37
N PHE A 134 29.59 -16.01 6.08
CA PHE A 134 30.61 -15.73 5.04
C PHE A 134 31.45 -14.43 5.26
N PHE A 135 31.21 -13.68 6.33
CA PHE A 135 31.74 -12.35 6.59
C PHE A 135 33.28 -12.30 6.70
N THR A 136 33.88 -13.08 7.59
CA THR A 136 35.33 -12.99 7.86
C THR A 136 36.10 -13.72 6.77
N LYS A 137 35.68 -14.94 6.42
CA LYS A 137 36.27 -15.76 5.36
C LYS A 137 36.36 -15.03 4.02
N ASN A 138 35.30 -14.33 3.60
CA ASN A 138 35.27 -13.67 2.30
C ASN A 138 35.79 -12.22 2.34
N ASN A 139 36.36 -11.76 3.46
CA ASN A 139 36.84 -10.38 3.65
C ASN A 139 35.82 -9.32 3.19
N VAL A 140 34.55 -9.53 3.56
CA VAL A 140 33.40 -8.79 3.02
C VAL A 140 33.52 -7.27 3.24
N SER A 141 34.24 -6.84 4.27
CA SER A 141 34.52 -5.43 4.56
C SER A 141 35.22 -4.68 3.42
N LYS A 142 36.04 -5.36 2.61
CA LYS A 142 36.80 -4.76 1.50
C LYS A 142 35.98 -4.54 0.23
N TYR A 143 34.80 -5.15 0.14
CA TYR A 143 33.98 -5.11 -1.08
C TYR A 143 32.99 -3.93 -1.08
N PRO A 144 32.66 -3.40 -2.27
CA PRO A 144 31.81 -2.22 -2.40
C PRO A 144 30.43 -2.43 -1.79
N LEU A 145 29.86 -1.36 -1.22
CA LEU A 145 28.55 -1.39 -0.57
C LEU A 145 27.39 -1.57 -1.54
N TYR A 146 27.59 -1.31 -2.84
CA TYR A 146 26.59 -1.48 -3.89
C TYR A 146 26.45 -2.91 -4.42
N ARG A 147 27.17 -3.87 -3.85
CA ARG A 147 27.12 -5.26 -4.30
C ARG A 147 25.73 -5.87 -4.07
N GLY A 148 25.17 -6.47 -5.12
CA GLY A 148 23.83 -7.07 -5.10
C GLY A 148 22.68 -6.11 -5.42
N ILE A 149 22.97 -4.84 -5.80
CA ILE A 149 21.93 -3.83 -6.05
C ILE A 149 20.93 -4.27 -7.12
N GLY A 150 21.37 -4.92 -8.21
CA GLY A 150 20.47 -5.40 -9.25
C GLY A 150 19.43 -6.41 -8.73
N GLN A 151 19.82 -7.28 -7.79
CA GLN A 151 18.89 -8.19 -7.13
C GLN A 151 17.97 -7.46 -6.16
N GLY A 152 18.47 -6.39 -5.51
CA GLY A 152 17.65 -5.46 -4.75
C GLY A 152 16.56 -4.81 -5.60
N MET A 153 16.92 -4.26 -6.76
CA MET A 153 15.99 -3.60 -7.68
C MET A 153 14.95 -4.58 -8.24
N LEU A 154 15.36 -5.78 -8.67
CA LEU A 154 14.42 -6.81 -9.13
C LEU A 154 13.47 -7.25 -8.01
N GLY A 155 13.98 -7.42 -6.80
CA GLY A 155 13.17 -7.74 -5.62
C GLY A 155 12.14 -6.65 -5.31
N THR A 156 12.55 -5.37 -5.35
CA THR A 156 11.65 -4.22 -5.19
C THR A 156 10.60 -4.20 -6.30
N PHE A 157 11.00 -4.33 -7.56
CA PHE A 157 10.08 -4.33 -8.70
C PHE A 157 8.98 -5.38 -8.58
N ILE A 158 9.37 -6.63 -8.34
CA ILE A 158 8.43 -7.75 -8.22
C ILE A 158 7.59 -7.62 -6.95
N GLY A 159 8.24 -7.25 -5.83
CA GLY A 159 7.55 -7.08 -4.55
C GLY A 159 6.46 -6.01 -4.60
N VAL A 160 6.78 -4.81 -5.09
CA VAL A 160 5.83 -3.69 -5.20
C VAL A 160 4.70 -3.99 -6.17
N THR A 161 5.02 -4.60 -7.31
CA THR A 161 4.00 -4.96 -8.32
C THR A 161 3.02 -5.98 -7.76
N MET A 162 3.51 -7.04 -7.13
CA MET A 162 2.66 -8.07 -6.50
C MET A 162 1.87 -7.50 -5.33
N ASN A 163 2.49 -6.65 -4.49
CA ASN A 163 1.83 -6.03 -3.35
C ASN A 163 0.68 -5.11 -3.79
N ASN A 164 0.90 -4.25 -4.78
CA ASN A 164 -0.14 -3.35 -5.29
C ASN A 164 -1.29 -4.13 -5.95
N ALA A 165 -0.97 -5.15 -6.76
CA ALA A 165 -1.97 -6.01 -7.37
C ALA A 165 -2.81 -6.76 -6.32
N ALA A 166 -2.15 -7.35 -5.32
CA ALA A 166 -2.80 -8.03 -4.21
C ALA A 166 -3.67 -7.06 -3.39
N TYR A 167 -3.14 -5.89 -3.04
CA TYR A 167 -3.85 -4.86 -2.29
C TYR A 167 -5.14 -4.43 -3.01
N ARG A 168 -5.06 -4.15 -4.33
CA ARG A 168 -6.24 -3.79 -5.14
C ARG A 168 -7.28 -4.90 -5.15
N TRP A 169 -6.85 -6.14 -5.33
CA TRP A 169 -7.73 -7.30 -5.34
C TRP A 169 -8.42 -7.50 -3.98
N ILE A 170 -7.65 -7.50 -2.88
CA ILE A 170 -8.17 -7.67 -1.52
C ILE A 170 -9.10 -6.53 -1.14
N ASN A 171 -8.75 -5.28 -1.47
CA ASN A 171 -9.57 -4.11 -1.15
C ASN A 171 -10.94 -4.19 -1.86
N ILE A 172 -10.97 -4.56 -3.14
CA ILE A 172 -12.23 -4.78 -3.87
C ILE A 172 -13.07 -5.86 -3.19
N GLU A 173 -12.44 -6.96 -2.77
CA GLU A 173 -13.14 -8.07 -2.16
C GLU A 173 -13.64 -7.74 -0.74
N MET A 174 -12.85 -7.02 0.06
CA MET A 174 -13.27 -6.54 1.38
C MET A 174 -14.44 -5.55 1.29
N MET A 175 -14.47 -4.71 0.26
CA MET A 175 -15.55 -3.74 0.06
C MET A 175 -16.89 -4.38 -0.37
N LYS A 176 -16.88 -5.59 -0.93
CA LYS A 176 -18.10 -6.34 -1.26
C LYS A 176 -18.68 -7.11 -0.07
N ASN A 177 -17.81 -7.54 0.84
CA ASN A 177 -18.19 -8.46 1.91
C ASN A 177 -18.85 -7.74 3.09
N GLN A 178 -20.11 -8.09 3.37
CA GLN A 178 -20.89 -7.54 4.49
C GLN A 178 -20.26 -7.84 5.86
N PHE A 179 -19.56 -8.97 6.03
CA PHE A 179 -18.88 -9.32 7.28
C PHE A 179 -17.84 -8.29 7.72
N VAL A 180 -17.26 -7.55 6.77
CA VAL A 180 -16.21 -6.56 7.02
C VAL A 180 -16.81 -5.16 7.21
N SER A 181 -18.12 -4.97 7.00
CA SER A 181 -18.75 -3.65 7.02
C SER A 181 -18.51 -2.88 8.32
N ASN A 182 -18.47 -3.61 9.44
CA ASN A 182 -18.37 -3.09 10.80
C ASN A 182 -16.95 -2.70 11.22
N LEU A 183 -15.92 -3.09 10.47
CA LEU A 183 -14.54 -2.69 10.77
C LEU A 183 -14.32 -1.20 10.46
N SER A 184 -13.46 -0.55 11.24
CA SER A 184 -13.02 0.82 10.97
C SER A 184 -12.20 0.88 9.68
N THR A 185 -12.10 2.07 9.08
CA THR A 185 -11.32 2.27 7.85
C THR A 185 -9.86 1.86 8.05
N PHE A 186 -9.30 2.20 9.22
CA PHE A 186 -7.96 1.79 9.61
C PHE A 186 -7.78 0.27 9.63
N GLN A 187 -8.68 -0.47 10.28
CA GLN A 187 -8.60 -1.92 10.37
C GLN A 187 -8.67 -2.58 8.99
N LYS A 188 -9.55 -2.09 8.11
CA LYS A 188 -9.67 -2.57 6.72
C LYS A 188 -8.38 -2.34 5.95
N GLN A 189 -7.83 -1.13 6.01
CA GLN A 189 -6.57 -0.80 5.33
C GLN A 189 -5.41 -1.63 5.85
N LEU A 190 -5.29 -1.79 7.18
CA LEU A 190 -4.26 -2.61 7.80
C LEU A 190 -4.36 -4.08 7.35
N MET A 191 -5.56 -4.66 7.36
CA MET A 191 -5.77 -6.02 6.86
C MET A 191 -5.38 -6.15 5.39
N CYS A 192 -5.82 -5.21 4.53
CA CYS A 192 -5.45 -5.20 3.11
C CYS A 192 -3.92 -5.19 2.92
N PHE A 193 -3.20 -4.35 3.67
CA PHE A 193 -1.74 -4.31 3.61
C PHE A 193 -1.09 -5.60 4.11
N CYS A 194 -1.54 -6.14 5.25
CA CYS A 194 -1.00 -7.38 5.79
C CYS A 194 -1.19 -8.56 4.83
N PHE A 195 -2.37 -8.72 4.25
CA PHE A 195 -2.64 -9.77 3.27
C PHE A 195 -1.86 -9.55 1.97
N ALA A 196 -1.73 -8.30 1.52
CA ALA A 196 -0.92 -7.97 0.33
C ALA A 196 0.57 -8.30 0.55
N ASP A 197 1.11 -8.02 1.73
CA ASP A 197 2.50 -8.36 2.08
C ASP A 197 2.71 -9.90 2.12
N LEU A 198 1.76 -10.63 2.71
CA LEU A 198 1.79 -12.10 2.74
C LEU A 198 1.79 -12.72 1.35
N LEU A 199 1.00 -12.17 0.42
CA LEU A 199 0.93 -12.65 -0.96
C LEU A 199 2.17 -12.25 -1.78
N ALA A 200 2.75 -11.07 -1.52
CA ALA A 200 3.92 -10.59 -2.27
C ALA A 200 5.24 -11.23 -1.82
N ALA A 201 5.36 -11.61 -0.54
CA ALA A 201 6.61 -12.10 0.04
C ALA A 201 7.23 -13.33 -0.67
N PRO A 202 6.48 -14.39 -1.06
CA PRO A 202 7.03 -15.54 -1.78
C PRO A 202 7.67 -15.18 -3.12
N PHE A 203 7.12 -14.18 -3.83
CA PHE A 203 7.64 -13.73 -5.12
C PHE A 203 8.90 -12.87 -4.97
N ARG A 204 9.01 -12.11 -3.87
CA ARG A 204 10.19 -11.29 -3.57
C ARG A 204 11.36 -12.13 -3.02
N LEU A 205 11.06 -13.22 -2.33
CA LEU A 205 12.03 -14.03 -1.58
C LEU A 205 13.26 -14.50 -2.39
N PRO A 206 13.14 -14.96 -3.65
CA PRO A 206 14.28 -15.43 -4.42
C PRO A 206 15.35 -14.34 -4.61
N PHE A 207 14.92 -13.13 -4.90
CA PHE A 207 15.78 -11.96 -5.12
C PHE A 207 16.40 -11.48 -3.81
N GLU A 208 15.64 -11.55 -2.71
CA GLU A 208 16.12 -11.18 -1.39
C GLU A 208 17.24 -12.12 -0.90
N VAL A 209 17.05 -13.42 -1.05
CA VAL A 209 18.07 -14.43 -0.71
C VAL A 209 19.32 -14.26 -1.57
N ARG A 210 19.15 -14.09 -2.90
CA ARG A 210 20.28 -13.86 -3.81
C ARG A 210 21.03 -12.56 -3.48
N LYS A 211 20.32 -11.49 -3.14
CA LYS A 211 20.90 -10.22 -2.69
C LYS A 211 21.79 -10.42 -1.46
N ILE A 212 21.33 -11.13 -0.43
CA ILE A 212 22.11 -11.39 0.79
C ILE A 212 23.40 -12.15 0.45
N TYR A 213 23.32 -13.19 -0.38
CA TYR A 213 24.51 -13.93 -0.82
C TYR A 213 25.55 -13.04 -1.53
N LEU A 214 25.10 -12.17 -2.44
CA LEU A 214 25.98 -11.23 -3.14
C LEU A 214 26.59 -10.20 -2.18
N GLN A 215 25.82 -9.69 -1.22
CA GLN A 215 26.31 -8.76 -0.19
C GLN A 215 27.38 -9.39 0.71
N MET A 216 27.32 -10.71 0.89
CA MET A 216 28.28 -11.52 1.66
C MET A 216 29.43 -12.06 0.82
N ASN A 217 29.54 -11.65 -0.45
CA ASN A 217 30.54 -12.15 -1.40
C ASN A 217 30.59 -13.69 -1.45
N SER A 218 29.47 -14.36 -1.22
CA SER A 218 29.39 -15.80 -1.43
C SER A 218 29.62 -16.05 -2.92
N GLY A 219 30.56 -16.95 -3.24
CA GLY A 219 30.86 -17.35 -4.62
C GLY A 219 29.69 -18.13 -5.25
N GLU A 220 30.00 -19.16 -6.02
CA GLU A 220 28.95 -20.03 -6.56
C GLU A 220 28.25 -20.81 -5.44
N ILE A 221 26.93 -20.81 -5.48
CA ILE A 221 26.08 -21.45 -4.48
C ILE A 221 25.33 -22.57 -5.18
N SER A 222 25.38 -23.77 -4.59
CA SER A 222 24.62 -24.91 -5.10
C SER A 222 23.11 -24.62 -5.06
N PHE A 223 22.39 -25.11 -6.07
CA PHE A 223 20.95 -24.94 -6.17
C PHE A 223 20.23 -25.44 -4.90
N ASN A 224 20.65 -26.58 -4.35
CA ASN A 224 20.09 -27.13 -3.11
C ASN A 224 20.25 -26.19 -1.91
N LYS A 225 21.43 -25.57 -1.76
CA LYS A 225 21.67 -24.60 -0.67
C LYS A 225 20.78 -23.36 -0.85
N TYR A 226 20.62 -22.89 -2.08
CA TYR A 226 19.74 -21.76 -2.39
C TYR A 226 18.26 -22.07 -2.08
N MET A 227 17.76 -23.22 -2.51
CA MET A 227 16.39 -23.67 -2.24
C MET A 227 16.11 -23.86 -0.74
N ASN A 228 17.05 -24.45 -0.01
CA ASN A 228 16.95 -24.61 1.44
C ASN A 228 17.00 -23.26 2.17
N GLY A 229 17.82 -22.32 1.68
CA GLY A 229 17.82 -20.94 2.12
C GLY A 229 16.43 -20.30 1.98
N MET A 230 15.81 -20.38 0.80
CA MET A 230 14.46 -19.83 0.59
C MET A 230 13.41 -20.48 1.51
N ARG A 231 13.41 -21.81 1.66
CA ARG A 231 12.44 -22.49 2.53
C ARG A 231 12.60 -22.10 3.99
N SER A 232 13.83 -22.07 4.50
CA SER A 232 14.11 -21.72 5.90
C SER A 232 13.78 -20.27 6.25
N VAL A 233 13.87 -19.35 5.28
CA VAL A 233 13.63 -17.92 5.53
C VAL A 233 12.23 -17.41 5.16
N LEU A 234 11.37 -18.25 4.58
CA LEU A 234 10.01 -17.85 4.26
C LEU A 234 9.24 -17.38 5.51
N LEU A 235 9.21 -18.20 6.57
CA LEU A 235 8.50 -17.85 7.81
C LEU A 235 9.02 -16.53 8.44
N PRO A 236 10.32 -16.35 8.70
CA PRO A 236 10.79 -15.08 9.26
C PRO A 236 10.61 -13.89 8.31
N CYS A 237 10.63 -14.08 7.00
CA CYS A 237 10.31 -13.01 6.04
C CYS A 237 8.86 -12.53 6.20
N LEU A 238 7.91 -13.46 6.30
CA LEU A 238 6.49 -13.13 6.52
C LEU A 238 6.28 -12.44 7.88
N LEU A 239 6.88 -12.98 8.94
CA LEU A 239 6.76 -12.40 10.28
C LEU A 239 7.40 -11.00 10.36
N ARG A 240 8.55 -10.80 9.71
CA ARG A 240 9.20 -9.48 9.63
C ARG A 240 8.27 -8.45 8.97
N ASP A 241 7.70 -8.78 7.81
CA ASP A 241 6.87 -7.85 7.05
C ASP A 241 5.57 -7.54 7.79
N LEU A 242 4.90 -8.56 8.35
CA LEU A 242 3.69 -8.39 9.16
C LEU A 242 3.94 -7.52 10.39
N THR A 243 4.98 -7.86 11.16
CA THR A 243 5.30 -7.10 12.40
C THR A 243 5.68 -5.67 12.06
N TYR A 244 6.49 -5.45 11.02
CA TYR A 244 6.80 -4.10 10.55
C TYR A 244 5.52 -3.33 10.19
N ARG A 245 4.61 -3.94 9.40
CA ARG A 245 3.37 -3.29 8.95
C ARG A 245 2.45 -2.96 10.11
N ILE A 246 2.25 -3.89 11.04
CA ILE A 246 1.40 -3.70 12.22
C ILE A 246 2.00 -2.63 13.13
N GLY A 247 3.29 -2.71 13.44
CA GLY A 247 3.96 -1.74 14.32
C GLY A 247 3.96 -0.34 13.75
N PHE A 248 4.31 -0.20 12.46
CA PHE A 248 4.36 1.11 11.81
C PHE A 248 2.98 1.76 11.82
N ASN A 249 1.97 1.07 11.30
CA ASN A 249 0.63 1.62 11.14
C ASN A 249 -0.03 1.92 12.50
N THR A 250 0.16 1.07 13.51
CA THR A 250 -0.40 1.30 14.84
C THR A 250 0.17 2.56 15.48
N VAL A 251 1.51 2.70 15.50
CA VAL A 251 2.15 3.88 16.08
C VAL A 251 1.87 5.14 15.26
N PHE A 252 1.89 5.03 13.93
CA PHE A 252 1.55 6.13 13.04
C PHE A 252 0.14 6.67 13.32
N GLN A 253 -0.86 5.79 13.44
CA GLN A 253 -2.23 6.20 13.76
C GLN A 253 -2.39 6.73 15.17
N LEU A 254 -1.67 6.18 16.15
CA LEU A 254 -1.66 6.72 17.51
C LEU A 254 -1.08 8.14 17.54
N CYS A 255 -0.04 8.43 16.76
CA CYS A 255 0.53 9.79 16.67
C CYS A 255 -0.42 10.77 15.98
N LEU A 256 -1.17 10.33 14.97
CA LEU A 256 -2.11 11.19 14.24
C LEU A 256 -3.41 11.46 15.01
N HIS A 257 -4.01 10.40 15.54
CA HIS A 257 -5.38 10.43 16.07
C HIS A 257 -5.48 9.94 17.51
N GLY A 258 -4.36 9.79 18.23
CA GLY A 258 -4.34 9.27 19.60
C GLY A 258 -5.26 10.02 20.56
N GLN A 259 -5.33 11.36 20.46
CA GLN A 259 -6.26 12.17 21.25
C GLN A 259 -7.73 11.86 20.91
N ASN A 260 -8.05 11.71 19.63
CA ASN A 260 -9.40 11.38 19.18
C ASN A 260 -9.80 9.97 19.63
N TYR A 261 -8.87 9.01 19.60
CA TYR A 261 -9.09 7.68 20.15
C TYR A 261 -9.30 7.72 21.67
N ALA A 262 -8.50 8.49 22.41
CA ALA A 262 -8.67 8.65 23.86
C ALA A 262 -10.06 9.22 24.21
N GLN A 263 -10.52 10.24 23.48
CA GLN A 263 -11.87 10.79 23.62
C GLN A 263 -12.95 9.77 23.27
N MET A 264 -12.77 9.01 22.19
CA MET A 264 -13.70 7.94 21.80
C MET A 264 -13.84 6.88 22.90
N TYR A 265 -12.76 6.45 23.55
CA TYR A 265 -12.81 5.46 24.62
C TYR A 265 -13.32 6.03 25.95
N SER A 266 -13.04 7.30 26.24
CA SER A 266 -13.52 7.99 27.45
C SER A 266 -15.02 8.30 27.42
N ASN A 267 -15.59 8.51 26.24
CA ASN A 267 -17.02 8.81 26.10
C ASN A 267 -17.82 7.51 26.18
N ASN A 268 -18.83 7.43 27.04
CA ASN A 268 -19.69 6.25 27.14
C ASN A 268 -20.82 6.24 26.10
N ASP A 269 -21.15 7.40 25.53
CA ASP A 269 -22.24 7.53 24.57
C ASP A 269 -21.91 6.94 23.19
N PRO A 270 -22.66 5.94 22.71
CA PRO A 270 -22.37 5.27 21.44
C PRO A 270 -22.51 6.20 20.23
N TYR A 271 -23.41 7.17 20.30
CA TYR A 271 -23.60 8.17 19.25
C TYR A 271 -22.37 9.08 19.09
N GLN A 272 -21.82 9.59 20.20
CA GLN A 272 -20.62 10.42 20.18
C GLN A 272 -19.39 9.66 19.68
N ARG A 273 -19.24 8.39 20.08
CA ARG A 273 -18.18 7.51 19.54
C ARG A 273 -18.26 7.40 18.03
N GLN A 274 -19.46 7.23 17.49
CA GLN A 274 -19.66 7.12 16.05
C GLN A 274 -19.34 8.44 15.31
N LEU A 275 -19.66 9.58 15.91
CA LEU A 275 -19.31 10.90 15.35
C LEU A 275 -17.79 11.11 15.32
N ILE A 276 -17.09 10.81 16.41
CA ILE A 276 -15.62 10.91 16.49
C ILE A 276 -14.97 9.97 15.49
N GLN A 277 -15.44 8.73 15.38
CA GLN A 277 -14.94 7.77 14.40
C GLN A 277 -15.10 8.29 12.96
N ARG A 278 -16.26 8.89 12.63
CA ARG A 278 -16.48 9.52 11.31
C ARG A 278 -15.57 10.72 11.10
N HIS A 279 -15.27 11.49 12.14
CA HIS A 279 -14.34 12.60 12.04
C HIS A 279 -12.92 12.10 11.74
N ILE A 280 -12.46 11.04 12.42
CA ILE A 280 -11.17 10.38 12.12
C ILE A 280 -11.15 9.86 10.68
N ASP A 281 -12.22 9.20 10.24
CA ASP A 281 -12.31 8.62 8.88
C ASP A 281 -12.37 9.68 7.77
N ARG A 282 -12.83 10.90 8.07
CA ARG A 282 -12.99 12.00 7.10
C ARG A 282 -11.96 13.12 7.25
N ALA A 283 -11.10 13.07 8.27
CA ALA A 283 -10.15 14.13 8.54
C ALA A 283 -9.23 14.35 7.33
N ILE A 284 -9.39 15.49 6.67
CA ILE A 284 -8.46 15.96 5.63
C ILE A 284 -7.26 16.54 6.38
N PRO A 285 -6.03 16.07 6.10
CA PRO A 285 -4.86 16.51 6.83
C PRO A 285 -4.62 18.02 6.64
N ASN A 286 -4.75 18.78 7.72
CA ASN A 286 -4.44 20.21 7.77
C ASN A 286 -2.93 20.44 7.98
N GLN A 287 -2.45 21.68 7.84
CA GLN A 287 -1.04 22.01 8.02
C GLN A 287 -0.50 21.70 9.44
N SER A 288 -1.35 21.77 10.48
CA SER A 288 -1.03 21.33 11.84
C SER A 288 -0.82 19.81 11.97
N ASP A 289 -1.29 19.03 11.00
CA ASP A 289 -1.11 17.58 10.94
C ASP A 289 0.22 17.19 10.29
N TYR A 290 0.92 18.08 9.59
CA TYR A 290 2.21 17.76 8.97
C TYR A 290 3.26 17.34 10.00
N ASN A 291 3.40 18.09 11.10
CA ASN A 291 4.33 17.76 12.18
C ASN A 291 3.98 16.43 12.85
N LYS A 292 2.67 16.14 13.02
CA LYS A 292 2.20 14.86 13.56
C LYS A 292 2.47 13.71 12.60
N ARG A 293 2.33 13.91 11.29
CA ARG A 293 2.64 12.93 10.24
C ARG A 293 4.13 12.59 10.20
N ILE A 294 5.01 13.58 10.25
CA ILE A 294 6.46 13.34 10.31
C ILE A 294 6.82 12.62 11.61
N THR A 295 6.31 13.09 12.74
CA THR A 295 6.59 12.47 14.05
C THR A 295 6.10 11.02 14.07
N GLY A 296 4.89 10.78 13.58
CA GLY A 296 4.31 9.44 13.44
C GLY A 296 5.10 8.55 12.49
N MET A 297 5.60 9.09 11.38
CA MET A 297 6.48 8.35 10.46
C MET A 297 7.76 7.93 11.16
N ILE A 298 8.45 8.86 11.84
CA ILE A 298 9.73 8.58 12.50
C ILE A 298 9.52 7.57 13.63
N LEU A 299 8.61 7.85 14.56
CA LEU A 299 8.34 6.98 15.70
C LEU A 299 7.80 5.62 15.24
N GLY A 300 6.90 5.62 14.26
CA GLY A 300 6.35 4.40 13.66
C GLY A 300 7.44 3.55 13.00
N SER A 301 8.34 4.16 12.23
CA SER A 301 9.45 3.43 11.62
C SER A 301 10.41 2.88 12.67
N LEU A 302 10.81 3.67 13.67
CA LEU A 302 11.71 3.20 14.73
C LEU A 302 11.11 2.02 15.50
N PHE A 303 9.85 2.13 15.92
CA PHE A 303 9.14 1.07 16.62
C PHE A 303 8.96 -0.18 15.76
N ALA A 304 8.52 -0.02 14.51
CA ALA A 304 8.35 -1.11 13.56
C ALA A 304 9.67 -1.85 13.28
N ILE A 305 10.78 -1.12 13.20
CA ILE A 305 12.10 -1.71 13.03
C ILE A 305 12.50 -2.49 14.28
N LEU A 306 12.28 -1.95 15.47
CA LEU A 306 12.64 -2.61 16.72
C LEU A 306 11.97 -3.99 16.83
N ILE A 307 10.67 -4.07 16.57
CA ILE A 307 9.92 -5.33 16.66
C ILE A 307 10.22 -6.29 15.50
N SER A 308 10.57 -5.78 14.32
CA SER A 308 10.84 -6.60 13.13
C SER A 308 12.31 -7.06 13.02
N ASN A 309 13.24 -6.41 13.75
CA ASN A 309 14.67 -6.70 13.66
C ASN A 309 15.06 -8.14 14.04
N PRO A 310 14.44 -8.80 15.06
CA PRO A 310 14.73 -10.19 15.38
C PRO A 310 14.52 -11.16 14.21
N PHE A 311 13.44 -10.98 13.46
CA PHE A 311 13.12 -11.80 12.30
C PHE A 311 14.12 -11.55 11.17
N ASP A 312 14.47 -10.30 10.96
CA ASP A 312 15.39 -9.86 9.93
C ASP A 312 16.84 -10.32 10.18
N LEU A 313 17.28 -10.30 11.45
CA LEU A 313 18.53 -10.91 11.88
C LEU A 313 18.55 -12.41 11.57
N ALA A 314 17.47 -13.13 11.87
CA ALA A 314 17.37 -14.55 11.61
C ALA A 314 17.43 -14.87 10.11
N ILE A 315 16.76 -14.08 9.24
CA ILE A 315 16.88 -14.21 7.77
C ILE A 315 18.35 -14.11 7.36
N THR A 316 19.03 -13.05 7.79
CA THR A 316 20.43 -12.81 7.42
C THR A 316 21.32 -13.97 7.88
N ARG A 317 21.15 -14.50 9.09
CA ARG A 317 21.95 -15.61 9.63
C ARG A 317 21.68 -16.95 8.96
N LEU A 318 20.41 -17.28 8.71
CA LEU A 318 20.02 -18.52 8.04
C LEU A 318 20.54 -18.59 6.60
N VAL A 319 20.56 -17.45 5.88
CA VAL A 319 21.08 -17.38 4.52
C VAL A 319 22.61 -17.37 4.51
N SER A 320 23.23 -16.57 5.38
CA SER A 320 24.68 -16.33 5.34
C SER A 320 25.54 -17.41 5.99
N GLN A 321 24.95 -18.43 6.62
CA GLN A 321 25.69 -19.50 7.27
C GLN A 321 26.54 -20.33 6.29
N GLN A 322 27.79 -20.56 6.65
CA GLN A 322 28.73 -21.38 5.88
C GLN A 322 28.44 -22.87 6.09
N TYR A 323 28.39 -23.28 7.36
CA TYR A 323 28.02 -24.60 7.86
C TYR A 323 26.65 -24.55 8.54
N PRO A 324 25.92 -25.69 8.63
CA PRO A 324 24.58 -25.73 9.20
C PRO A 324 24.62 -25.62 10.74
N LYS A 325 24.84 -24.41 11.27
CA LYS A 325 24.72 -24.12 12.72
C LYS A 325 23.27 -23.91 13.14
N TYR A 326 22.46 -23.39 12.23
CA TYR A 326 21.06 -23.08 12.48
C TYR A 326 20.16 -23.98 11.64
N ASP A 327 19.51 -24.94 12.28
CA ASP A 327 18.57 -25.88 11.63
C ASP A 327 17.25 -25.23 11.19
N GLY A 328 16.92 -24.07 11.76
CA GLY A 328 15.71 -23.34 11.42
C GLY A 328 15.57 -22.03 12.18
N PHE A 329 14.46 -21.34 11.93
CA PHE A 329 14.17 -20.01 12.48
C PHE A 329 14.20 -19.96 14.02
N PHE A 330 13.44 -20.82 14.69
CA PHE A 330 13.38 -20.82 16.16
C PHE A 330 14.70 -21.25 16.80
N HIS A 331 15.40 -22.21 16.17
CA HIS A 331 16.74 -22.60 16.61
C HIS A 331 17.71 -21.41 16.50
N CYS A 332 17.68 -20.68 15.38
CA CYS A 332 18.48 -19.47 15.20
C CYS A 332 18.25 -18.44 16.30
N LEU A 333 16.98 -18.11 16.60
CA LEU A 333 16.67 -17.14 17.67
C LEU A 333 17.18 -17.60 19.03
N LYS A 334 16.92 -18.86 19.39
CA LYS A 334 17.34 -19.44 20.67
C LYS A 334 18.86 -19.43 20.82
N THR A 335 19.59 -19.79 19.77
CA THR A 335 21.05 -19.81 19.76
C THR A 335 21.63 -18.41 19.85
N VAL A 336 21.08 -17.43 19.12
CA VAL A 336 21.51 -16.02 19.22
C VAL A 336 21.29 -15.47 20.63
N ILE A 337 20.16 -15.77 21.28
CA ILE A 337 19.91 -15.32 22.66
C ILE A 337 20.90 -15.98 23.63
N ARG A 338 21.21 -17.27 23.44
CA ARG A 338 22.13 -18.02 24.28
C ARG A 338 23.58 -17.55 24.15
N GLU A 339 24.05 -17.32 22.93
CA GLU A 339 25.46 -17.02 22.63
C GLU A 339 25.76 -15.51 22.57
N GLU A 340 24.85 -14.70 22.03
CA GLU A 340 25.06 -13.27 21.75
C GLU A 340 24.18 -12.32 22.59
N LYS A 341 23.24 -12.87 23.37
CA LYS A 341 22.29 -12.15 24.25
C LYS A 341 21.22 -11.34 23.52
N TRP A 342 20.21 -10.92 24.27
CA TRP A 342 19.06 -10.12 23.80
C TRP A 342 19.42 -8.83 23.05
N PRO A 343 20.43 -8.02 23.45
CA PRO A 343 20.73 -6.78 22.75
C PRO A 343 21.15 -7.00 21.29
N LYS A 344 21.86 -8.09 21.00
CA LYS A 344 22.22 -8.42 19.62
C LYS A 344 20.98 -8.66 18.76
N LEU A 345 19.97 -9.34 19.30
CA LEU A 345 18.76 -9.69 18.57
C LEU A 345 17.98 -8.44 18.11
N PHE A 346 17.86 -7.44 18.99
CA PHE A 346 17.05 -6.25 18.74
C PHE A 346 17.82 -5.08 18.14
N PHE A 347 19.12 -4.92 18.42
CA PHE A 347 19.88 -3.72 18.02
C PHE A 347 20.91 -3.97 16.90
N SER A 348 21.14 -5.23 16.49
CA SER A 348 22.08 -5.52 15.41
C SER A 348 21.59 -4.96 14.07
N GLY A 349 22.35 -4.02 13.49
CA GLY A 349 21.99 -3.32 12.25
C GLY A 349 20.81 -2.36 12.39
N TYR A 350 20.30 -2.12 13.61
CA TYR A 350 19.13 -1.28 13.87
C TYR A 350 19.31 0.13 13.31
N TRP A 351 20.41 0.81 13.66
CA TRP A 351 20.67 2.18 13.23
C TRP A 351 20.67 2.33 11.70
N ALA A 352 21.31 1.39 10.98
CA ALA A 352 21.43 1.45 9.52
C ALA A 352 20.07 1.24 8.86
N ARG A 353 19.27 0.33 9.43
CA ARG A 353 17.88 0.11 9.02
C ARG A 353 17.01 1.33 9.32
N SER A 354 17.18 1.97 10.48
CA SER A 354 16.46 3.20 10.84
C SER A 354 16.72 4.32 9.84
N VAL A 355 17.98 4.60 9.51
CA VAL A 355 18.33 5.63 8.52
C VAL A 355 17.71 5.31 7.16
N TYR A 356 17.79 4.05 6.70
CA TYR A 356 17.17 3.63 5.44
C TYR A 356 15.66 3.94 5.41
N TYR A 357 14.91 3.50 6.40
CA TYR A 357 13.46 3.69 6.43
C TYR A 357 13.04 5.13 6.70
N MET A 358 13.83 5.91 7.45
CA MET A 358 13.55 7.33 7.67
C MET A 358 13.71 8.13 6.37
N ILE A 359 14.77 7.88 5.60
CA ILE A 359 14.97 8.54 4.30
C ILE A 359 13.87 8.10 3.33
N SER A 360 13.62 6.78 3.25
CA SER A 360 12.57 6.22 2.40
C SER A 360 11.18 6.80 2.71
N GLY A 361 10.80 6.81 3.99
CA GLY A 361 9.55 7.41 4.44
C GLY A 361 9.48 8.88 4.10
N SER A 362 10.54 9.65 4.36
CA SER A 362 10.59 11.09 4.07
C SER A 362 10.39 11.37 2.58
N ILE A 363 11.01 10.58 1.71
CA ILE A 363 10.85 10.70 0.26
C ILE A 363 9.40 10.45 -0.13
N VAL A 364 8.79 9.36 0.36
CA VAL A 364 7.39 9.04 0.08
C VAL A 364 6.46 10.15 0.56
N PHE A 365 6.59 10.62 1.79
CA PHE A 365 5.68 11.62 2.33
C PHE A 365 5.79 13.00 1.66
N ASN A 366 6.99 13.43 1.27
CA ASN A 366 7.20 14.78 0.73
C ASN A 366 7.10 14.85 -0.79
N PHE A 367 7.45 13.78 -1.49
CA PHE A 367 7.60 13.82 -2.94
C PHE A 367 6.58 12.96 -3.69
N TYR A 368 5.81 12.10 -3.03
CA TYR A 368 4.87 11.21 -3.73
C TYR A 368 3.84 11.98 -4.54
N ASP A 369 3.15 12.95 -3.93
CA ASP A 369 2.11 13.72 -4.62
C ASP A 369 2.70 14.53 -5.78
N THR A 370 3.90 15.10 -5.60
CA THR A 370 4.61 15.84 -6.65
C THR A 370 5.02 14.92 -7.80
N PHE A 371 5.64 13.78 -7.53
CA PHE A 371 6.03 12.81 -8.57
C PHE A 371 4.83 12.24 -9.30
N ARG A 372 3.77 11.93 -8.56
CA ARG A 372 2.50 11.47 -9.10
C ARG A 372 1.92 12.51 -10.06
N GLY A 373 1.92 13.78 -9.66
CA GLY A 373 1.47 14.90 -10.49
C GLY A 373 2.31 15.06 -11.76
N MET A 374 3.64 15.00 -11.66
CA MET A 374 4.53 15.08 -12.83
C MET A 374 4.27 13.94 -13.83
N ILE A 375 4.08 12.70 -13.34
CA ILE A 375 3.73 11.57 -14.20
C ILE A 375 2.33 11.80 -14.80
N GLU A 376 1.38 12.27 -14.01
CA GLU A 376 0.04 12.55 -14.52
C GLU A 376 0.04 13.59 -15.64
N GLU A 377 0.76 14.70 -15.47
CA GLU A 377 0.94 15.73 -16.50
C GLU A 377 1.63 15.17 -17.75
N ALA A 378 2.70 14.38 -17.58
CA ALA A 378 3.42 13.79 -18.71
C ALA A 378 2.59 12.84 -19.58
N TYR A 379 1.53 12.24 -19.02
CA TYR A 379 0.65 11.29 -19.72
C TYR A 379 -0.78 11.83 -19.96
N GLN A 380 -1.06 13.09 -19.61
CA GLN A 380 -2.33 13.79 -19.91
C GLN A 380 -2.29 14.54 -21.25
N TYR A 381 -1.10 14.84 -21.78
CA TYR A 381 -0.85 15.22 -23.18
C TYR A 381 -0.57 13.99 -24.04
#